data_AF-A0A925VBX7-F1
#
_entry.id   AF-A0A925VBX7-F1
#
_cell.length_a   1.000
_cell.length_b   1.000
_cell.length_c   1.000
_cell.angle_alpha   90.00
_cell.angle_beta   90.00
_cell.angle_gamma   90.00
#
_symmetry.space_group_name_H-M   'P 1'
#
loop_
_entity.id
_entity.type
_entity.pdbx_description
1 polymer ?
#
loop_
_entity_poly.entity_id
_entity_poly.type
_entity_poly.pdbx_seq_one_letter_code
_entity_poly.pdbx_strand_id
1 'polypeptide(L)'
;MNLRLPSIAISIILLGCAADDAPGDPADVSSADTQASTTAPADSSGPSEGSATTPDDSGSGSESGMADGREAQEFFARFPGLWTGPVDSTTSAGDFPTMNMDVRPADGHTLFSRVDLDGGNSVRFAFAIEDHDGPVLSFRNGGYFLGIMRDSRTRLVEADLVAERWRFCSIDQGCEYISAVFDFEGADTMAMHVDVRDNTHFDWPATREELREIDGPFPVDDDVLPGDQPFPELPTLSATLTWTTPLAEETQAWLILSTTACGLSGGCVPSRFIRGVAPAGATSLELVMEQIHADDYKANAILDRNGNLAGSFFPDAGDTVSIPNTAVTVAASGTTEVGLPLLVDI
;
A
#
# COMPACT_ATOMS: atom_id res chain seq x y z
N MET A 1 -52.20 4.59 -23.91
CA MET A 1 -51.91 5.21 -22.60
C MET A 1 -50.40 5.34 -22.51
N ASN A 2 -49.89 6.55 -22.76
CA ASN A 2 -48.46 6.88 -22.68
C ASN A 2 -48.20 7.49 -21.31
N LEU A 3 -47.42 6.82 -20.46
CA LEU A 3 -46.83 7.46 -19.27
C LEU A 3 -45.37 7.82 -19.59
N ARG A 4 -45.12 9.13 -19.64
CA ARG A 4 -43.79 9.73 -19.54
C ARG A 4 -43.43 9.84 -18.05
N LEU A 5 -42.25 9.38 -17.67
CA LEU A 5 -41.62 9.72 -16.38
C LEU A 5 -40.67 10.92 -16.60
N PRO A 6 -40.56 11.86 -15.64
CA PRO A 6 -39.65 12.99 -15.74
C PRO A 6 -38.23 12.60 -15.31
N SER A 7 -37.23 12.98 -16.10
CA SER A 7 -35.82 12.99 -15.70
C SER A 7 -35.62 14.08 -14.65
N ILE A 8 -35.21 13.68 -13.45
CA ILE A 8 -34.67 14.58 -12.42
C ILE A 8 -33.16 14.61 -12.63
N ALA A 9 -32.65 15.75 -13.10
CA ALA A 9 -31.22 16.03 -13.15
C ALA A 9 -30.76 16.44 -11.74
N ILE A 10 -30.01 15.57 -11.07
CA ILE A 10 -29.31 15.90 -9.83
C ILE A 10 -27.98 16.54 -10.23
N SER A 11 -27.87 17.85 -10.01
CA SER A 11 -26.60 18.57 -10.09
C SER A 11 -25.76 18.21 -8.87
N ILE A 12 -24.68 17.47 -9.08
CA ILE A 12 -23.66 17.21 -8.07
C ILE A 12 -22.72 18.42 -8.06
N ILE A 13 -22.77 19.19 -6.98
CA ILE A 13 -21.80 20.25 -6.70
C ILE A 13 -20.56 19.57 -6.12
N LEU A 14 -19.51 19.47 -6.94
CA LEU A 14 -18.17 19.08 -6.50
C LEU A 14 -17.55 20.25 -5.73
N LEU A 15 -17.45 20.13 -4.40
CA LEU A 15 -16.58 20.98 -3.59
C LEU A 15 -15.16 20.41 -3.67
N GLY A 16 -14.37 20.91 -4.63
CA GLY A 16 -12.93 20.71 -4.64
C GLY A 16 -12.28 21.62 -3.60
N CYS A 17 -11.63 21.05 -2.59
CA CYS A 17 -10.64 21.77 -1.79
C CYS A 17 -9.36 21.86 -2.61
N ALA A 18 -9.14 23.02 -3.23
CA ALA A 18 -7.85 23.41 -3.79
C ALA A 18 -6.87 23.66 -2.64
N ALA A 19 -5.64 23.16 -2.78
CA ALA A 19 -4.51 23.66 -2.02
C ALA A 19 -4.18 25.08 -2.53
N ASP A 20 -4.06 26.03 -1.61
CA ASP A 20 -3.61 27.39 -1.88
C ASP A 20 -2.12 27.38 -2.26
N ASP A 21 -1.81 27.39 -3.56
CA ASP A 21 -0.48 27.72 -4.07
C ASP A 21 -0.35 29.24 -4.21
N ALA A 22 0.55 29.84 -3.42
CA ALA A 22 0.94 31.23 -3.55
C ALA A 22 1.82 31.45 -4.80
N PRO A 23 1.61 32.53 -5.57
CA PRO A 23 2.40 32.79 -6.78
C PRO A 23 3.73 33.46 -6.41
N GLY A 24 4.84 32.77 -6.64
CA GLY A 24 6.18 33.33 -6.67
C GLY A 24 6.60 33.69 -8.11
N ASP A 25 6.90 34.96 -8.35
CA ASP A 25 7.39 35.50 -9.62
C ASP A 25 8.68 34.81 -10.13
N PRO A 26 8.88 34.70 -11.46
CA PRO A 26 10.09 34.15 -12.04
C PRO A 26 11.18 35.23 -12.15
N ALA A 27 12.31 35.01 -11.45
CA ALA A 27 13.55 35.71 -11.73
C ALA A 27 14.46 34.86 -12.63
N ASP A 28 14.68 35.43 -13.81
CA ASP A 28 15.54 35.03 -14.91
C ASP A 28 17.02 35.35 -14.59
N VAL A 29 17.93 34.37 -14.52
CA VAL A 29 19.35 34.59 -14.93
C VAL A 29 20.14 33.28 -15.15
N SER A 30 20.56 33.10 -16.41
CA SER A 30 21.88 32.69 -16.94
C SER A 30 22.74 31.58 -16.29
N SER A 31 23.13 30.67 -17.17
CA SER A 31 24.28 29.76 -17.12
C SER A 31 25.64 30.45 -16.94
N ALA A 32 26.58 29.83 -16.19
CA ALA A 32 28.01 29.73 -16.53
C ALA A 32 28.81 28.85 -15.54
N ASP A 33 29.51 27.87 -16.13
CA ASP A 33 30.82 27.27 -15.84
C ASP A 33 31.53 27.37 -14.46
N THR A 34 31.95 26.17 -14.03
CA THR A 34 33.32 25.77 -13.63
C THR A 34 34.18 26.73 -12.79
N GLN A 35 34.52 26.30 -11.57
CA GLN A 35 35.92 26.02 -11.19
C GLN A 35 36.04 25.35 -9.81
N ALA A 36 36.88 24.32 -9.78
CA ALA A 36 37.44 23.72 -8.57
C ALA A 36 38.41 24.70 -7.90
N SER A 37 38.43 24.71 -6.56
CA SER A 37 39.68 24.95 -5.84
C SER A 37 39.61 24.36 -4.42
N THR A 38 40.57 23.48 -4.17
CA THR A 38 41.10 23.03 -2.88
C THR A 38 41.39 24.18 -1.92
N THR A 39 41.27 23.95 -0.61
CA THR A 39 42.29 24.23 0.45
C THR A 39 41.73 23.83 1.84
N ALA A 40 42.39 22.90 2.53
CA ALA A 40 42.38 22.76 4.00
C ALA A 40 43.55 23.57 4.58
N PRO A 41 43.55 24.01 5.85
CA PRO A 41 44.08 23.12 6.91
C PRO A 41 43.55 23.33 8.37
N ALA A 42 43.64 22.23 9.13
CA ALA A 42 44.16 22.01 10.49
C ALA A 42 43.79 22.87 11.73
N ASP A 43 43.41 22.10 12.77
CA ASP A 43 43.80 22.14 14.20
C ASP A 43 43.45 23.32 15.12
N SER A 44 42.68 23.01 16.17
CA SER A 44 43.09 23.32 17.56
C SER A 44 42.38 22.44 18.58
N SER A 45 43.18 21.79 19.42
CA SER A 45 42.83 20.99 20.60
C SER A 45 42.61 21.87 21.84
N GLY A 46 41.80 21.42 22.81
CA GLY A 46 42.00 21.82 24.22
C GLY A 46 40.77 21.67 25.14
N PRO A 47 40.93 21.23 26.41
CA PRO A 47 39.90 20.54 27.18
C PRO A 47 39.25 21.41 28.27
N SER A 48 38.13 20.95 28.85
CA SER A 48 37.76 21.30 30.22
C SER A 48 36.96 20.19 30.90
N GLU A 49 37.58 19.57 31.91
CA GLU A 49 36.90 18.86 32.99
C GLU A 49 36.20 19.88 33.91
N GLY A 50 35.12 19.45 34.56
CA GLY A 50 34.41 20.23 35.57
C GLY A 50 33.25 19.45 36.18
N SER A 51 33.54 18.65 37.20
CA SER A 51 32.56 17.98 38.08
C SER A 51 31.60 18.96 38.76
N ALA A 52 30.32 18.60 38.85
CA ALA A 52 29.49 18.89 40.03
C ALA A 52 28.26 17.95 40.07
N THR A 53 28.29 16.99 40.99
CA THR A 53 27.13 16.25 41.50
C THR A 53 26.32 17.10 42.48
N THR A 54 24.98 17.10 42.36
CA THR A 54 24.02 17.10 43.49
C THR A 54 22.60 16.70 43.00
N PRO A 55 21.72 16.22 43.91
CA PRO A 55 20.70 15.20 43.63
C PRO A 55 19.27 15.71 43.49
N ASP A 56 18.40 14.81 43.01
CA ASP A 56 16.96 14.67 43.18
C ASP A 56 16.06 15.91 42.97
N ASP A 57 15.26 15.86 41.89
CA ASP A 57 13.84 16.15 42.03
C ASP A 57 12.99 15.19 41.19
N SER A 58 12.10 14.49 41.88
CA SER A 58 11.19 13.49 41.36
C SER A 58 9.93 14.18 40.82
N GLY A 59 10.00 14.66 39.58
CA GLY A 59 8.85 15.14 38.82
C GLY A 59 8.36 14.07 37.86
N SER A 60 7.45 13.19 38.33
CA SER A 60 6.68 12.27 37.48
C SER A 60 5.70 13.07 36.60
N GLY A 61 6.22 13.66 35.52
CA GLY A 61 5.45 14.03 34.35
C GLY A 61 5.50 12.87 33.37
N SER A 62 4.36 12.22 33.14
CA SER A 62 4.19 11.22 32.09
C SER A 62 4.21 11.93 30.73
N GLU A 63 5.41 12.22 30.22
CA GLU A 63 5.61 12.51 28.80
C GLU A 63 5.57 11.17 28.06
N SER A 64 4.35 10.82 27.64
CA SER A 64 4.05 9.78 26.66
C SER A 64 4.76 10.13 25.34
N GLY A 65 5.86 9.45 25.02
CA GLY A 65 6.61 9.74 23.80
C GLY A 65 7.67 8.73 23.39
N MET A 66 7.99 7.76 24.25
CA MET A 66 8.60 6.51 23.80
C MET A 66 7.55 5.42 23.96
N ALA A 67 7.02 4.92 22.84
CA ALA A 67 6.84 3.48 22.76
C ALA A 67 8.20 2.88 23.14
N ASP A 68 8.26 2.00 24.14
CA ASP A 68 9.49 1.49 24.75
C ASP A 68 10.28 0.54 23.81
N GLY A 69 10.12 0.72 22.50
CA GLY A 69 10.52 -0.17 21.42
C GLY A 69 9.65 -1.42 21.35
N ARG A 70 9.09 -1.88 22.48
CA ARG A 70 8.34 -3.13 22.56
C ARG A 70 7.04 -3.04 21.79
N GLU A 71 6.28 -1.96 21.89
CA GLU A 71 5.00 -1.88 21.18
C GLU A 71 5.19 -1.95 19.67
N ALA A 72 6.29 -1.41 19.16
CA ALA A 72 6.63 -1.52 17.76
C ALA A 72 7.12 -2.92 17.37
N GLN A 73 7.96 -3.55 18.20
CA GLN A 73 8.40 -4.93 17.99
C GLN A 73 7.22 -5.92 17.96
N GLU A 74 6.27 -5.79 18.88
CA GLU A 74 5.07 -6.63 18.93
C GLU A 74 4.19 -6.40 17.70
N PHE A 75 4.04 -5.14 17.24
CA PHE A 75 3.33 -4.86 15.99
C PHE A 75 4.00 -5.52 14.78
N PHE A 76 5.32 -5.38 14.64
CA PHE A 76 6.09 -5.98 13.55
C PHE A 76 6.11 -7.51 13.59
N ALA A 77 5.97 -8.12 14.77
CA ALA A 77 5.79 -9.57 14.90
C ALA A 77 4.36 -10.00 14.52
N ARG A 78 3.36 -9.16 14.78
CA ARG A 78 1.93 -9.49 14.61
C ARG A 78 1.42 -9.33 13.18
N PHE A 79 1.83 -8.26 12.51
CA PHE A 79 1.24 -7.79 11.26
C PHE A 79 1.66 -8.49 9.96
N PRO A 80 2.87 -9.06 9.81
CA PRO A 80 3.25 -9.75 8.56
C PRO A 80 2.27 -10.87 8.18
N GLY A 81 1.86 -10.88 6.91
CA GLY A 81 0.83 -11.80 6.44
C GLY A 81 0.22 -11.41 5.10
N LEU A 82 -0.42 -12.38 4.46
CA LEU A 82 -1.42 -12.12 3.42
C LEU A 82 -2.78 -11.98 4.09
N TRP A 83 -3.25 -10.75 4.19
CA TRP A 83 -4.53 -10.41 4.81
C TRP A 83 -5.61 -10.17 3.75
N THR A 84 -6.78 -10.77 3.94
CA THR A 84 -7.89 -10.71 2.99
C THR A 84 -9.17 -10.33 3.70
N GLY A 85 -9.98 -9.47 3.09
CA GLY A 85 -11.27 -9.12 3.66
C GLY A 85 -12.01 -8.07 2.83
N PRO A 86 -13.34 -7.94 3.02
CA PRO A 86 -14.11 -6.86 2.40
C PRO A 86 -13.75 -5.52 3.05
N VAL A 87 -13.85 -4.44 2.27
CA VAL A 87 -13.71 -3.08 2.79
C VAL A 87 -15.07 -2.40 2.68
N ASP A 88 -15.61 -1.99 3.82
CA ASP A 88 -16.76 -1.10 3.89
C ASP A 88 -16.23 0.34 3.94
N SER A 89 -16.53 1.17 2.94
CA SER A 89 -15.93 2.48 2.77
C SER A 89 -16.98 3.55 2.53
N THR A 90 -16.89 4.65 3.28
CA THR A 90 -17.76 5.82 3.05
C THR A 90 -17.19 6.79 2.00
N THR A 91 -16.01 6.47 1.49
CA THR A 91 -15.27 7.30 0.53
C THR A 91 -15.85 7.21 -0.88
N SER A 92 -15.34 8.06 -1.78
CA SER A 92 -15.77 8.08 -3.17
C SER A 92 -15.38 6.85 -4.00
N ALA A 93 -14.47 5.97 -3.55
CA ALA A 93 -14.26 4.72 -4.27
C ALA A 93 -15.22 3.60 -3.85
N GLY A 94 -15.96 3.79 -2.76
CA GLY A 94 -16.98 2.86 -2.29
C GLY A 94 -16.40 1.55 -1.72
N ASP A 95 -17.30 0.61 -1.51
CA ASP A 95 -16.98 -0.69 -0.92
C ASP A 95 -16.22 -1.58 -1.89
N PHE A 96 -15.32 -2.41 -1.34
CA PHE A 96 -14.60 -3.43 -2.10
C PHE A 96 -14.96 -4.80 -1.55
N PRO A 97 -15.40 -5.76 -2.40
CA PRO A 97 -15.75 -7.09 -1.93
C PRO A 97 -14.55 -7.83 -1.35
N THR A 98 -13.33 -7.47 -1.77
CA THR A 98 -12.09 -8.06 -1.28
C THR A 98 -10.92 -7.09 -1.47
N MET A 99 -10.10 -6.94 -0.44
CA MET A 99 -8.80 -6.29 -0.45
C MET A 99 -7.76 -7.27 0.10
N ASN A 100 -6.71 -7.55 -0.69
CA ASN A 100 -5.66 -8.53 -0.36
C ASN A 100 -4.33 -7.83 -0.11
N MET A 101 -4.00 -7.59 1.16
CA MET A 101 -2.74 -6.95 1.53
C MET A 101 -1.68 -8.02 1.82
N ASP A 102 -0.75 -8.18 0.89
CA ASP A 102 0.46 -8.96 1.11
C ASP A 102 1.49 -8.09 1.86
N VAL A 103 1.53 -8.20 3.18
CA VAL A 103 2.37 -7.43 4.08
C VAL A 103 3.62 -8.23 4.42
N ARG A 104 4.78 -7.70 4.03
CA ARG A 104 6.10 -8.25 4.37
C ARG A 104 7.18 -7.17 4.28
N PRO A 105 8.41 -7.43 4.75
CA PRO A 105 9.52 -6.50 4.61
C PRO A 105 9.77 -6.14 3.14
N ALA A 106 9.82 -4.85 2.83
CA ALA A 106 10.34 -4.36 1.55
C ALA A 106 11.86 -4.14 1.60
N ASP A 107 12.36 -3.81 2.79
CA ASP A 107 13.78 -3.68 3.13
C ASP A 107 13.95 -4.09 4.61
N GLY A 108 15.11 -3.79 5.21
CA GLY A 108 15.40 -4.15 6.60
C GLY A 108 14.62 -3.37 7.66
N HIS A 109 13.87 -2.33 7.27
CA HIS A 109 13.31 -1.34 8.18
C HIS A 109 11.83 -1.04 7.93
N THR A 110 11.30 -1.40 6.77
CA THR A 110 9.94 -1.07 6.33
C THR A 110 9.12 -2.33 6.02
N LEU A 111 8.02 -2.54 6.75
CA LEU A 111 6.95 -3.43 6.27
C LEU A 111 6.12 -2.69 5.24
N PHE A 112 5.83 -3.33 4.11
CA PHE A 112 5.12 -2.72 3.02
C PHE A 112 4.06 -3.64 2.44
N SER A 113 2.98 -3.05 1.97
CA SER A 113 2.02 -3.70 1.09
C SER A 113 1.44 -2.69 0.12
N ARG A 114 1.12 -3.18 -1.09
CA ARG A 114 0.36 -2.42 -2.09
C ARG A 114 -0.76 -3.29 -2.64
N VAL A 115 -1.94 -2.70 -2.73
CA VAL A 115 -3.09 -3.25 -3.45
C VAL A 115 -3.47 -2.33 -4.59
N ASP A 116 -3.73 -2.90 -5.76
CA ASP A 116 -4.39 -2.22 -6.86
C ASP A 116 -5.88 -2.60 -6.80
N LEU A 117 -6.72 -1.65 -6.41
CA LEU A 117 -8.16 -1.85 -6.27
C LEU A 117 -8.83 -1.88 -7.64
N ASP A 118 -8.33 -1.04 -8.56
CA ASP A 118 -8.63 -1.07 -9.99
C ASP A 118 -7.55 -0.33 -10.80
N GLY A 119 -7.79 -0.10 -12.10
CA GLY A 119 -6.83 0.59 -12.98
C GLY A 119 -6.54 2.07 -12.66
N GLY A 120 -7.29 2.70 -11.74
CA GLY A 120 -7.10 4.09 -11.29
C GLY A 120 -6.95 4.25 -9.78
N ASN A 121 -7.11 3.17 -9.02
CA ASN A 121 -7.09 3.15 -7.56
C ASN A 121 -6.05 2.15 -7.05
N SER A 122 -5.15 2.62 -6.20
CA SER A 122 -4.20 1.78 -5.48
C SER A 122 -3.99 2.30 -4.07
N VAL A 123 -3.71 1.41 -3.15
CA VAL A 123 -3.43 1.72 -1.74
C VAL A 123 -2.07 1.15 -1.39
N ARG A 124 -1.27 1.94 -0.67
CA ARG A 124 0.05 1.58 -0.15
C ARG A 124 0.03 1.74 1.35
N PHE A 125 0.39 0.69 2.06
CA PHE A 125 0.66 0.76 3.49
C PHE A 125 2.15 0.55 3.71
N ALA A 126 2.77 1.45 4.47
CA ALA A 126 4.14 1.27 4.93
C ALA A 126 4.22 1.51 6.44
N PHE A 127 5.02 0.69 7.13
CA PHE A 127 5.27 0.79 8.56
C PHE A 127 6.77 0.74 8.81
N ALA A 128 7.28 1.75 9.51
CA ALA A 128 8.69 1.87 9.85
C ALA A 128 8.86 2.68 11.13
N ILE A 129 10.04 2.59 11.76
CA ILE A 129 10.43 3.53 12.80
C ILE A 129 11.00 4.78 12.11
N GLU A 130 10.30 5.91 12.25
CA GLU A 130 10.66 7.18 11.61
C GLU A 130 11.00 8.25 12.65
N ASP A 131 11.87 9.19 12.30
CA ASP A 131 12.19 10.36 13.13
C ASP A 131 11.21 11.50 12.85
N HIS A 132 10.38 11.82 13.85
CA HIS A 132 9.44 12.94 13.86
C HIS A 132 9.53 13.69 15.19
N ASP A 133 10.69 14.32 15.42
CA ASP A 133 11.13 14.87 16.71
C ASP A 133 11.42 13.76 17.75
N GLY A 134 11.90 12.61 17.25
CA GLY A 134 12.12 11.39 18.01
C GLY A 134 11.61 10.15 17.25
N PRO A 135 12.14 8.96 17.58
CA PRO A 135 11.73 7.70 16.95
C PRO A 135 10.29 7.35 17.28
N VAL A 136 9.47 7.14 16.26
CA VAL A 136 8.08 6.70 16.38
C VAL A 136 7.79 5.58 15.40
N LEU A 137 6.97 4.60 15.80
CA LEU A 137 6.35 3.70 14.82
C LEU A 137 5.37 4.51 13.98
N SER A 138 5.70 4.66 12.70
CA SER A 138 4.90 5.39 11.73
C SER A 138 4.05 4.41 10.92
N PHE A 139 2.81 4.79 10.65
CA PHE A 139 1.98 4.18 9.62
C PHE A 139 1.76 5.23 8.52
N ARG A 140 2.25 4.91 7.33
CA ARG A 140 2.07 5.71 6.12
C ARG A 140 1.05 5.05 5.22
N ASN A 141 -0.02 5.79 4.93
CA ASN A 141 -1.03 5.42 3.97
C ASN A 141 -0.89 6.29 2.73
N GLY A 142 -0.73 5.68 1.56
CA GLY A 142 -0.70 6.41 0.31
C GLY A 142 -1.26 5.63 -0.86
N GLY A 143 -0.93 6.08 -2.07
CA GLY A 143 -1.39 5.48 -3.32
C GLY A 143 -2.25 6.44 -4.13
N TYR A 144 -3.05 5.89 -5.05
CA TYR A 144 -3.92 6.67 -5.93
C TYR A 144 -5.38 6.41 -5.58
N PHE A 145 -6.14 7.49 -5.49
CA PHE A 145 -7.58 7.43 -5.30
C PHE A 145 -8.26 8.33 -6.32
N LEU A 146 -9.02 7.73 -7.24
CA LEU A 146 -9.58 8.39 -8.42
C LEU A 146 -8.52 9.14 -9.24
N GLY A 147 -7.34 8.53 -9.39
CA GLY A 147 -6.19 9.12 -10.08
C GLY A 147 -5.47 10.23 -9.30
N ILE A 148 -5.91 10.56 -8.08
CA ILE A 148 -5.24 11.55 -7.22
C ILE A 148 -4.30 10.83 -6.26
N MET A 149 -3.02 11.19 -6.30
CA MET A 149 -2.06 10.69 -5.33
C MET A 149 -2.41 11.21 -3.93
N ARG A 150 -2.53 10.30 -2.98
CA ARG A 150 -2.66 10.57 -1.55
C ARG A 150 -1.46 10.00 -0.83
N ASP A 151 -1.02 10.74 0.19
CA ASP A 151 0.07 10.34 1.06
C ASP A 151 -0.19 10.98 2.43
N SER A 152 -0.30 10.15 3.46
CA SER A 152 -0.58 10.57 4.82
C SER A 152 0.29 9.76 5.76
N ARG A 153 0.95 10.47 6.67
CA ARG A 153 1.76 9.84 7.73
C ARG A 153 1.07 10.01 9.08
N THR A 154 1.12 8.93 9.84
CA THR A 154 0.54 8.84 11.18
C THR A 154 1.58 8.24 12.12
N ARG A 155 1.54 8.59 13.40
CA ARG A 155 2.40 8.02 14.45
C ARG A 155 1.57 7.18 15.40
N LEU A 156 2.15 6.13 15.96
CA LEU A 156 1.55 5.39 17.08
C LEU A 156 1.37 6.34 18.28
N VAL A 157 0.15 6.40 18.82
CA VAL A 157 -0.17 7.23 20.01
C VAL A 157 -0.65 6.40 21.20
N GLU A 158 -1.12 5.19 20.97
CA GLU A 158 -1.65 4.29 21.98
C GLU A 158 -1.50 2.85 21.51
N ALA A 159 -1.08 1.97 22.42
CA ALA A 159 -1.06 0.54 22.20
C ALA A 159 -1.48 -0.21 23.47
N ASP A 160 -2.32 -1.22 23.31
CA ASP A 160 -2.69 -2.18 24.34
C ASP A 160 -2.21 -3.56 23.89
N LEU A 161 -1.07 -4.00 24.44
CA LEU A 161 -0.47 -5.29 24.08
C LEU A 161 -1.23 -6.50 24.62
N VAL A 162 -2.16 -6.31 25.57
CA VAL A 162 -3.00 -7.39 26.10
C VAL A 162 -4.22 -7.57 25.20
N ALA A 163 -4.82 -6.47 24.75
CA ALA A 163 -5.91 -6.47 23.78
C ALA A 163 -5.43 -6.58 22.33
N GLU A 164 -4.11 -6.57 22.08
CA GLU A 164 -3.49 -6.54 20.74
C GLU A 164 -4.07 -5.42 19.85
N ARG A 165 -4.06 -4.20 20.38
CA ARG A 165 -4.64 -3.02 19.71
C ARG A 165 -3.62 -1.90 19.59
N TRP A 166 -3.49 -1.32 18.39
CA TRP A 166 -2.60 -0.19 18.10
C TRP A 166 -3.38 0.94 17.44
N ARG A 167 -3.20 2.17 17.94
CA ARG A 167 -3.83 3.37 17.40
C ARG A 167 -2.80 4.36 16.91
N PHE A 168 -2.98 4.76 15.65
CA PHE A 168 -2.15 5.73 14.96
C PHE A 168 -2.94 7.01 14.69
N CYS A 169 -2.28 8.15 14.82
CA CYS A 169 -2.89 9.46 14.53
C CYS A 169 -2.03 10.30 13.58
N SER A 170 -2.65 11.19 12.81
CA SER A 170 -1.92 12.10 11.91
C SER A 170 -0.77 12.80 12.63
N ILE A 171 0.41 12.76 12.02
CA ILE A 171 1.59 13.43 12.57
C ILE A 171 1.37 14.95 12.62
N ASP A 172 0.86 15.52 11.53
CA ASP A 172 0.71 16.97 11.38
C ASP A 172 -0.56 17.52 12.01
N GLN A 173 -1.64 16.74 12.04
CA GLN A 173 -2.98 17.23 12.40
C GLN A 173 -3.62 16.48 13.58
N GLY A 174 -2.93 15.51 14.15
CA GLY A 174 -3.40 14.76 15.32
C GLY A 174 -4.58 13.82 15.05
N CYS A 175 -5.12 13.28 16.14
CA CYS A 175 -6.17 12.24 16.11
C CYS A 175 -7.53 12.73 15.62
N GLU A 176 -7.80 14.04 15.73
CA GLU A 176 -9.03 14.64 15.21
C GLU A 176 -9.05 14.65 13.67
N TYR A 177 -7.89 14.56 13.01
CA TYR A 177 -7.84 14.52 11.55
C TYR A 177 -7.82 13.10 10.99
N ILE A 178 -6.85 12.27 11.39
CA ILE A 178 -6.78 10.84 11.02
C ILE A 178 -6.58 10.05 12.30
N SER A 179 -7.41 9.03 12.51
CA SER A 179 -7.26 8.04 13.57
C SER A 179 -7.41 6.66 12.94
N ALA A 180 -6.32 5.90 12.84
CA ALA A 180 -6.31 4.54 12.33
C ALA A 180 -6.07 3.57 13.49
N VAL A 181 -6.95 2.59 13.66
CA VAL A 181 -6.87 1.57 14.70
C VAL A 181 -6.71 0.22 14.04
N PHE A 182 -5.71 -0.54 14.50
CA PHE A 182 -5.51 -1.95 14.19
C PHE A 182 -5.85 -2.75 15.45
N ASP A 183 -6.84 -3.63 15.34
CA ASP A 183 -7.34 -4.46 16.42
C ASP A 183 -7.21 -5.92 16.01
N PHE A 184 -6.33 -6.67 16.66
CA PHE A 184 -6.06 -8.05 16.31
C PHE A 184 -6.80 -8.99 17.27
N GLU A 185 -7.40 -10.05 16.74
CA GLU A 185 -8.04 -11.09 17.54
C GLU A 185 -7.43 -12.46 17.21
N GLY A 186 -6.74 -13.05 18.19
CA GLY A 186 -6.06 -14.32 17.99
C GLY A 186 -4.94 -14.20 16.96
N ALA A 187 -4.64 -15.28 16.24
CA ALA A 187 -3.55 -15.28 15.25
C ALA A 187 -3.98 -14.67 13.90
N ASP A 188 -5.21 -14.92 13.46
CA ASP A 188 -5.56 -14.78 12.05
C ASP A 188 -6.71 -13.80 11.80
N THR A 189 -7.17 -13.05 12.80
CA THR A 189 -8.18 -12.01 12.62
C THR A 189 -7.59 -10.63 12.93
N MET A 190 -7.93 -9.65 12.10
CA MET A 190 -7.61 -8.24 12.34
C MET A 190 -8.81 -7.40 11.86
N ALA A 191 -9.17 -6.35 12.59
CA ALA A 191 -9.99 -5.27 12.09
C ALA A 191 -9.18 -3.97 12.03
N MET A 192 -9.19 -3.32 10.87
CA MET A 192 -8.69 -1.97 10.73
C MET A 192 -9.88 -1.00 10.64
N HIS A 193 -9.92 -0.04 11.54
CA HIS A 193 -10.92 1.03 11.54
C HIS A 193 -10.20 2.37 11.34
N VAL A 194 -10.65 3.16 10.36
CA VAL A 194 -10.07 4.47 10.10
C VAL A 194 -11.16 5.53 10.17
N ASP A 195 -10.94 6.54 11.00
CA ASP A 195 -11.70 7.79 10.98
C ASP A 195 -10.89 8.91 10.33
N VAL A 196 -11.57 9.74 9.54
CA VAL A 196 -11.06 11.01 9.05
C VAL A 196 -12.01 12.13 9.48
N ARG A 197 -11.51 13.09 10.25
CA ARG A 197 -12.33 14.19 10.82
C ARG A 197 -13.54 13.68 11.59
N ASP A 198 -13.31 12.71 12.48
CA ASP A 198 -14.33 12.03 13.31
C ASP A 198 -15.46 11.33 12.51
N ASN A 199 -15.25 11.09 11.22
CA ASN A 199 -16.16 10.31 10.39
C ASN A 199 -15.46 9.04 9.94
N THR A 200 -16.16 7.91 10.05
CA THR A 200 -15.67 6.62 9.55
C THR A 200 -15.33 6.75 8.08
N HIS A 201 -14.05 6.51 7.79
CA HIS A 201 -13.47 6.54 6.45
C HIS A 201 -13.60 5.16 5.81
N PHE A 202 -13.13 4.12 6.50
CA PHE A 202 -13.41 2.74 6.15
C PHE A 202 -13.25 1.79 7.35
N ASP A 203 -13.90 0.65 7.22
CA ASP A 203 -13.72 -0.55 8.03
C ASP A 203 -13.17 -1.67 7.15
N TRP A 204 -12.15 -2.36 7.65
CA TRP A 204 -11.57 -3.53 6.98
C TRP A 204 -11.38 -4.66 7.99
N PRO A 205 -12.40 -5.51 8.18
CA PRO A 205 -12.22 -6.80 8.83
C PRO A 205 -11.47 -7.73 7.87
N ALA A 206 -10.35 -8.28 8.33
CA ALA A 206 -9.49 -9.14 7.53
C ALA A 206 -9.14 -10.44 8.26
N THR A 207 -8.97 -11.49 7.46
CA THR A 207 -8.42 -12.78 7.86
C THR A 207 -7.02 -12.92 7.31
N ARG A 208 -6.09 -13.46 8.11
CA ARG A 208 -4.76 -13.84 7.62
C ARG A 208 -4.85 -15.21 6.97
N GLU A 209 -4.68 -15.25 5.67
CA GLU A 209 -4.71 -16.48 4.88
C GLU A 209 -3.36 -17.19 4.89
N GLU A 210 -2.28 -16.41 4.93
CA GLU A 210 -0.90 -16.91 4.98
C GLU A 210 -0.07 -16.05 5.94
N LEU A 211 0.70 -16.67 6.82
CA LEU A 211 1.75 -15.97 7.57
C LEU A 211 2.93 -15.68 6.62
N ARG A 212 3.37 -14.43 6.57
CA ARG A 212 4.63 -14.05 5.90
C ARG A 212 5.71 -13.97 6.96
N GLU A 213 6.40 -15.08 7.18
CA GLU A 213 7.49 -15.13 8.18
C GLU A 213 8.58 -14.11 7.82
N ILE A 214 9.11 -13.44 8.84
CA ILE A 214 10.28 -12.58 8.70
C ILE A 214 11.50 -13.36 9.21
N ASP A 215 12.52 -13.44 8.36
CA ASP A 215 13.77 -14.10 8.68
C ASP A 215 14.62 -13.24 9.63
N GLY A 216 14.49 -13.48 10.94
CA GLY A 216 15.31 -12.84 11.96
C GLY A 216 14.65 -11.62 12.62
N PRO A 217 15.42 -10.77 13.32
CA PRO A 217 14.89 -9.58 13.97
C PRO A 217 14.41 -8.58 12.93
N PHE A 218 13.31 -7.88 13.24
CA PHE A 218 12.79 -6.80 12.44
C PHE A 218 12.33 -5.63 13.34
N PRO A 219 12.76 -4.39 13.06
CA PRO A 219 13.76 -4.00 12.07
C PRO A 219 15.11 -4.69 12.28
N VAL A 220 15.97 -4.72 11.26
CA VAL A 220 17.25 -5.46 11.29
C VAL A 220 18.26 -4.86 12.28
N ASP A 221 18.08 -3.59 12.64
CA ASP A 221 18.83 -2.84 13.65
C ASP A 221 17.96 -1.69 14.22
N ASP A 222 18.52 -0.87 15.10
CA ASP A 222 17.81 0.24 15.76
C ASP A 222 17.86 1.57 14.96
N ASP A 223 18.29 1.54 13.68
CA ASP A 223 18.36 2.75 12.87
C ASP A 223 16.95 3.32 12.62
N VAL A 224 16.84 4.64 12.72
CA VAL A 224 15.60 5.39 12.55
C VAL A 224 15.60 6.03 11.16
N LEU A 225 14.51 5.82 10.40
CA LEU A 225 14.39 6.40 9.06
C LEU A 225 14.03 7.89 9.12
N PRO A 226 14.50 8.74 8.19
CA PRO A 226 14.03 10.12 8.09
C PRO A 226 12.53 10.17 7.83
N GLY A 227 11.79 11.05 8.52
CA GLY A 227 10.34 11.16 8.39
C GLY A 227 9.82 11.67 7.04
N ASP A 228 10.70 12.03 6.09
CA ASP A 228 10.37 12.50 4.73
C ASP A 228 10.78 11.54 3.61
N GLN A 229 11.36 10.38 3.95
CA GLN A 229 11.83 9.36 3.01
C GLN A 229 10.75 8.88 2.01
N PRO A 230 11.11 8.52 0.76
CA PRO A 230 10.15 7.98 -0.20
C PRO A 230 9.60 6.61 0.27
N PHE A 231 8.54 6.11 -0.38
CA PHE A 231 8.19 4.70 -0.24
C PHE A 231 9.36 3.82 -0.69
N PRO A 232 9.54 2.62 -0.10
CA PRO A 232 10.59 1.71 -0.53
C PRO A 232 10.45 1.38 -2.01
N GLU A 233 11.59 1.31 -2.69
CA GLU A 233 11.66 0.84 -4.06
C GLU A 233 11.46 -0.68 -4.08
N LEU A 234 10.53 -1.13 -4.90
CA LEU A 234 10.21 -2.55 -5.09
C LEU A 234 10.13 -2.85 -6.59
N PRO A 235 10.41 -4.09 -7.00
CA PRO A 235 10.41 -4.49 -8.40
C PRO A 235 9.02 -4.38 -9.04
N THR A 236 9.02 -4.43 -10.36
CA THR A 236 7.82 -4.38 -11.21
C THR A 236 7.65 -5.70 -11.97
N LEU A 237 6.42 -6.13 -12.19
CA LEU A 237 6.09 -7.20 -13.15
C LEU A 237 5.35 -6.59 -14.33
N SER A 238 5.88 -6.74 -15.54
CA SER A 238 5.12 -6.52 -16.78
C SER A 238 4.65 -7.87 -17.33
N ALA A 239 3.34 -8.00 -17.52
CA ALA A 239 2.73 -9.19 -18.10
C ALA A 239 2.09 -8.85 -19.45
N THR A 240 2.50 -9.58 -20.49
CA THR A 240 1.84 -9.52 -21.81
C THR A 240 0.83 -10.65 -21.92
N LEU A 241 -0.45 -10.29 -21.89
CA LEU A 241 -1.57 -11.19 -22.10
C LEU A 241 -1.86 -11.28 -23.60
N THR A 242 -1.98 -12.48 -24.16
CA THR A 242 -2.25 -12.67 -25.60
C THR A 242 -3.36 -13.68 -25.86
N TRP A 243 -4.21 -13.40 -26.84
CA TRP A 243 -5.27 -14.29 -27.31
C TRP A 243 -5.38 -14.25 -28.85
N THR A 244 -6.05 -15.23 -29.46
CA THR A 244 -6.02 -15.42 -30.91
C THR A 244 -7.14 -14.72 -31.67
N THR A 245 -8.33 -14.60 -31.06
CA THR A 245 -9.52 -14.00 -31.69
C THR A 245 -9.63 -12.52 -31.32
N PRO A 246 -9.57 -11.58 -32.28
CA PRO A 246 -9.78 -10.16 -32.00
C PRO A 246 -11.08 -9.92 -31.23
N LEU A 247 -11.02 -9.05 -30.22
CA LEU A 247 -12.19 -8.74 -29.39
C LEU A 247 -13.30 -8.07 -30.21
N ALA A 248 -14.56 -8.48 -30.00
CA ALA A 248 -15.70 -7.85 -30.66
C ALA A 248 -16.01 -6.45 -30.07
N GLU A 249 -15.74 -6.28 -28.79
CA GLU A 249 -15.97 -5.06 -28.01
C GLU A 249 -14.85 -4.86 -26.99
N GLU A 250 -14.91 -3.78 -26.23
CA GLU A 250 -13.98 -3.56 -25.12
C GLU A 250 -14.18 -4.64 -24.04
N THR A 251 -13.09 -5.16 -23.49
CA THR A 251 -13.14 -6.31 -22.57
C THR A 251 -12.15 -6.13 -21.43
N GLN A 252 -12.52 -6.55 -20.23
CA GLN A 252 -11.62 -6.49 -19.07
C GLN A 252 -10.67 -7.69 -19.09
N ALA A 253 -9.43 -7.45 -18.71
CA ALA A 253 -8.46 -8.52 -18.49
C ALA A 253 -7.81 -8.35 -17.12
N TRP A 254 -7.59 -9.48 -16.46
CA TRP A 254 -7.11 -9.57 -15.11
C TRP A 254 -5.80 -10.34 -15.10
N LEU A 255 -4.83 -9.84 -14.34
CA LEU A 255 -3.64 -10.57 -13.94
C LEU A 255 -3.74 -10.84 -12.45
N ILE A 256 -3.59 -12.10 -12.07
CA ILE A 256 -3.68 -12.59 -10.71
C ILE A 256 -2.35 -13.27 -10.36
N LEU A 257 -1.76 -12.87 -9.23
CA LEU A 257 -0.58 -13.49 -8.64
C LEU A 257 -0.96 -14.16 -7.33
N SER A 258 -0.48 -15.38 -7.14
CA SER A 258 -0.62 -16.15 -5.90
C SER A 258 0.63 -16.98 -5.66
N THR A 259 0.88 -17.38 -4.41
CA THR A 259 1.99 -18.30 -4.05
C THR A 259 1.65 -19.75 -4.41
N THR A 260 0.37 -20.09 -4.49
CA THR A 260 -0.17 -21.39 -4.89
C THR A 260 -0.88 -21.33 -6.24
N ALA A 261 -0.97 -22.45 -6.96
CA ALA A 261 -1.63 -22.44 -8.27
C ALA A 261 -3.15 -22.33 -8.11
N CYS A 262 -3.75 -21.35 -8.78
CA CYS A 262 -5.21 -21.21 -8.88
C CYS A 262 -5.76 -22.22 -9.88
N GLY A 263 -6.69 -23.07 -9.46
CA GLY A 263 -7.49 -23.87 -10.38
C GLY A 263 -8.61 -23.04 -11.01
N LEU A 264 -9.29 -23.60 -12.02
CA LEU A 264 -10.48 -22.99 -12.64
C LEU A 264 -11.64 -22.82 -11.65
N SER A 265 -11.72 -23.70 -10.65
CA SER A 265 -12.68 -23.63 -9.55
C SER A 265 -12.14 -22.87 -8.34
N GLY A 266 -11.07 -22.09 -8.51
CA GLY A 266 -10.35 -21.45 -7.42
C GLY A 266 -9.34 -22.36 -6.71
N GLY A 267 -9.19 -22.17 -5.39
CA GLY A 267 -8.26 -22.92 -4.55
C GLY A 267 -6.91 -22.25 -4.31
N CYS A 268 -6.80 -20.97 -4.64
CA CYS A 268 -5.68 -20.11 -4.25
C CYS A 268 -6.23 -18.86 -3.56
N VAL A 269 -5.37 -18.18 -2.80
CA VAL A 269 -5.61 -16.83 -2.33
C VAL A 269 -4.71 -15.89 -3.13
N PRO A 270 -5.27 -14.94 -3.90
CA PRO A 270 -4.45 -13.97 -4.61
C PRO A 270 -3.60 -13.15 -3.63
N SER A 271 -2.30 -13.12 -3.83
CA SER A 271 -1.42 -12.17 -3.16
C SER A 271 -1.58 -10.77 -3.74
N ARG A 272 -1.87 -10.69 -5.04
CA ARG A 272 -2.14 -9.44 -5.75
C ARG A 272 -2.94 -9.71 -7.02
N PHE A 273 -3.75 -8.75 -7.43
CA PHE A 273 -4.36 -8.74 -8.75
C PHE A 273 -4.36 -7.32 -9.32
N ILE A 274 -4.41 -7.21 -10.64
CA ILE A 274 -4.63 -5.94 -11.34
C ILE A 274 -5.55 -6.21 -12.52
N ARG A 275 -6.35 -5.19 -12.86
CA ARG A 275 -7.24 -5.20 -14.01
C ARG A 275 -6.82 -4.14 -15.02
N GLY A 276 -6.86 -4.48 -16.29
CA GLY A 276 -6.84 -3.53 -17.39
C GLY A 276 -7.98 -3.74 -18.37
N VAL A 277 -8.02 -2.88 -19.37
CA VAL A 277 -9.10 -2.86 -20.38
C VAL A 277 -8.46 -3.02 -21.76
N ALA A 278 -8.83 -4.08 -22.45
CA ALA A 278 -8.41 -4.35 -23.81
C ALA A 278 -9.46 -3.77 -24.80
N PRO A 279 -9.05 -2.95 -25.78
CA PRO A 279 -9.98 -2.34 -26.71
C PRO A 279 -10.53 -3.36 -27.72
N ALA A 280 -11.68 -3.04 -28.32
CA ALA A 280 -12.23 -3.81 -29.44
C ALA A 280 -11.20 -4.00 -30.55
N GLY A 281 -11.11 -5.22 -31.09
CA GLY A 281 -10.14 -5.62 -32.11
C GLY A 281 -8.77 -6.01 -31.57
N ALA A 282 -8.47 -5.80 -30.29
CA ALA A 282 -7.20 -6.21 -29.70
C ALA A 282 -7.06 -7.74 -29.63
N THR A 283 -5.81 -8.19 -29.69
CA THR A 283 -5.37 -9.59 -29.49
C THR A 283 -4.36 -9.72 -28.36
N SER A 284 -4.04 -8.60 -27.70
CA SER A 284 -3.09 -8.55 -26.59
C SER A 284 -3.34 -7.35 -25.70
N LEU A 285 -2.89 -7.45 -24.45
CA LEU A 285 -2.87 -6.36 -23.48
C LEU A 285 -1.60 -6.49 -22.63
N GLU A 286 -0.95 -5.38 -22.35
CA GLU A 286 0.12 -5.31 -21.35
C GLU A 286 -0.47 -4.83 -20.01
N LEU A 287 -0.19 -5.55 -18.94
CA LEU A 287 -0.54 -5.21 -17.57
C LEU A 287 0.73 -5.05 -16.74
N VAL A 288 0.86 -3.94 -16.02
CA VAL A 288 2.03 -3.62 -15.21
C VAL A 288 1.63 -3.57 -13.74
N MET A 289 2.23 -4.43 -12.92
CA MET A 289 2.12 -4.40 -11.47
C MET A 289 3.41 -3.82 -10.88
N GLU A 290 3.31 -2.62 -10.31
CA GLU A 290 4.46 -1.93 -9.70
C GLU A 290 4.62 -2.27 -8.23
N GLN A 291 5.84 -2.23 -7.68
CA GLN A 291 6.08 -2.45 -6.26
C GLN A 291 5.56 -3.81 -5.75
N ILE A 292 5.87 -4.87 -6.47
CA ILE A 292 5.60 -6.24 -6.04
C ILE A 292 6.75 -6.70 -5.15
N HIS A 293 6.48 -7.53 -4.16
CA HIS A 293 7.55 -8.15 -3.39
C HIS A 293 8.25 -9.24 -4.21
N ALA A 294 9.57 -9.31 -4.11
CA ALA A 294 10.33 -10.35 -4.80
C ALA A 294 10.03 -11.74 -4.22
N ASP A 295 9.59 -12.66 -5.08
CA ASP A 295 9.24 -14.03 -4.70
C ASP A 295 8.95 -14.90 -5.93
N ASP A 296 8.72 -16.18 -5.68
CA ASP A 296 8.09 -17.11 -6.61
C ASP A 296 6.56 -17.02 -6.54
N TYR A 297 5.94 -16.78 -7.69
CA TYR A 297 4.49 -16.73 -7.85
C TYR A 297 4.00 -17.70 -8.93
N LYS A 298 2.68 -17.92 -8.91
CA LYS A 298 1.87 -18.50 -9.97
C LYS A 298 1.04 -17.38 -10.59
N ALA A 299 1.41 -16.96 -11.79
CA ALA A 299 0.66 -16.00 -12.56
C ALA A 299 -0.48 -16.68 -13.32
N ASN A 300 -1.67 -16.09 -13.22
CA ASN A 300 -2.85 -16.45 -14.00
C ASN A 300 -3.42 -15.18 -14.64
N ALA A 301 -3.93 -15.32 -15.87
CA ALA A 301 -4.60 -14.27 -16.59
C ALA A 301 -6.00 -14.72 -17.02
N ILE A 302 -6.95 -13.80 -16.92
CA ILE A 302 -8.35 -14.02 -17.29
C ILE A 302 -8.79 -12.87 -18.18
N LEU A 303 -9.41 -13.19 -19.30
CA LEU A 303 -10.09 -12.25 -20.18
C LEU A 303 -11.59 -12.39 -19.90
N ASP A 304 -12.11 -11.41 -19.15
CA ASP A 304 -13.46 -11.36 -18.59
C ASP A 304 -14.42 -10.70 -19.60
N ARG A 305 -15.16 -11.53 -20.34
CA ARG A 305 -16.03 -11.05 -21.43
C ARG A 305 -17.41 -10.66 -21.01
N ASN A 306 -17.88 -11.16 -19.88
CA ASN A 306 -19.22 -10.88 -19.39
C ASN A 306 -19.22 -9.84 -18.26
N GLY A 307 -18.04 -9.40 -17.81
CA GLY A 307 -17.84 -8.33 -16.84
C GLY A 307 -18.21 -8.72 -15.42
N ASN A 308 -18.24 -10.01 -15.10
CA ASN A 308 -18.69 -10.50 -13.79
C ASN A 308 -17.54 -10.84 -12.83
N LEU A 309 -16.28 -10.84 -13.31
CA LEU A 309 -15.15 -11.34 -12.54
C LEU A 309 -14.85 -10.49 -11.31
N ALA A 310 -15.14 -9.18 -11.35
CA ALA A 310 -14.96 -8.28 -10.21
C ALA A 310 -15.74 -8.72 -8.95
N GLY A 311 -16.84 -9.47 -9.12
CA GLY A 311 -17.66 -9.96 -8.01
C GLY A 311 -17.34 -11.40 -7.60
N SER A 312 -16.82 -12.24 -8.50
CA SER A 312 -16.58 -13.66 -8.25
C SER A 312 -15.11 -14.01 -8.01
N PHE A 313 -14.18 -13.27 -8.60
CA PHE A 313 -12.77 -13.65 -8.79
C PHE A 313 -12.56 -15.04 -9.42
N PHE A 314 -13.62 -15.60 -10.04
CA PHE A 314 -13.57 -16.90 -10.69
C PHE A 314 -14.11 -16.80 -12.10
N PRO A 315 -13.36 -17.29 -13.10
CA PRO A 315 -13.81 -17.27 -14.48
C PRO A 315 -15.03 -18.18 -14.63
N ASP A 316 -15.96 -17.79 -15.48
CA ASP A 316 -17.11 -18.61 -15.82
C ASP A 316 -17.38 -18.63 -17.33
N ALA A 317 -18.59 -19.09 -17.71
CA ALA A 317 -18.93 -19.31 -19.10
C ALA A 317 -18.81 -18.02 -19.93
N GLY A 318 -17.89 -18.01 -20.90
CA GLY A 318 -17.61 -16.86 -21.76
C GLY A 318 -16.20 -16.25 -21.58
N ASP A 319 -15.50 -16.63 -20.51
CA ASP A 319 -14.15 -16.13 -20.24
C ASP A 319 -13.08 -16.97 -20.95
N THR A 320 -11.93 -16.35 -21.22
CA THR A 320 -10.72 -17.12 -21.60
C THR A 320 -9.70 -17.02 -20.49
N VAL A 321 -9.01 -18.11 -20.19
CA VAL A 321 -8.03 -18.19 -19.11
C VAL A 321 -6.68 -18.67 -19.61
N SER A 322 -5.61 -18.23 -18.95
CA SER A 322 -4.28 -18.81 -19.11
C SER A 322 -4.15 -20.04 -18.20
N ILE A 323 -4.18 -21.25 -18.76
CA ILE A 323 -3.89 -22.48 -18.02
C ILE A 323 -2.86 -23.35 -18.76
N PRO A 324 -1.94 -24.01 -18.04
CA PRO A 324 -1.75 -23.96 -16.58
C PRO A 324 -1.22 -22.59 -16.10
N ASN A 325 -1.30 -22.30 -14.80
CA ASN A 325 -0.67 -21.11 -14.22
C ASN A 325 0.82 -21.09 -14.57
N THR A 326 1.32 -19.92 -14.95
CA THR A 326 2.72 -19.73 -15.31
C THR A 326 3.51 -19.46 -14.04
N ALA A 327 4.56 -20.25 -13.79
CA ALA A 327 5.50 -19.94 -12.71
C ALA A 327 6.30 -18.69 -13.10
N VAL A 328 6.38 -17.72 -12.20
CA VAL A 328 7.15 -16.49 -12.39
C VAL A 328 7.94 -16.20 -11.12
N THR A 329 9.21 -15.85 -11.27
CA THR A 329 10.06 -15.39 -10.17
C THR A 329 10.27 -13.89 -10.35
N VAL A 330 9.71 -13.09 -9.44
CA VAL A 330 9.93 -11.64 -9.42
C VAL A 330 11.29 -11.39 -8.77
N ALA A 331 12.20 -10.74 -9.50
CA ALA A 331 13.54 -10.46 -9.00
C ALA A 331 13.49 -9.39 -7.89
N ALA A 332 14.53 -9.34 -7.03
CA ALA A 332 14.63 -8.35 -5.95
C ALA A 332 14.56 -6.88 -6.39
N SER A 333 14.85 -6.58 -7.66
CA SER A 333 14.82 -5.24 -8.22
C SER A 333 14.57 -5.28 -9.73
N GLY A 334 14.23 -4.12 -10.29
CA GLY A 334 14.00 -3.96 -11.73
C GLY A 334 12.64 -4.47 -12.18
N THR A 335 12.56 -4.87 -13.45
CA THR A 335 11.32 -5.34 -14.07
C THR A 335 11.46 -6.80 -14.50
N THR A 336 10.54 -7.64 -14.02
CA THR A 336 10.34 -9.01 -14.53
C THR A 336 9.29 -8.96 -15.65
N GLU A 337 9.54 -9.64 -16.76
CA GLU A 337 8.59 -9.78 -17.87
C GLU A 337 8.04 -11.20 -17.94
N VAL A 338 6.73 -11.33 -18.21
CA VAL A 338 6.07 -12.64 -18.40
C VAL A 338 5.06 -12.60 -19.54
N GLY A 339 5.04 -13.64 -20.38
CA GLY A 339 4.03 -13.84 -21.41
C GLY A 339 2.96 -14.82 -20.93
N LEU A 340 1.68 -14.44 -21.02
CA LEU A 340 0.54 -15.23 -20.58
C LEU A 340 -0.42 -15.47 -21.74
N PRO A 341 -0.26 -16.58 -22.50
CA PRO A 341 -1.22 -16.92 -23.53
C PRO A 341 -2.52 -17.40 -22.89
N LEU A 342 -3.63 -16.77 -23.28
CA LEU A 342 -4.98 -17.19 -22.91
C LEU A 342 -5.49 -18.17 -23.97
N LEU A 343 -5.64 -19.43 -23.57
CA LEU A 343 -5.76 -20.57 -24.49
C LEU A 343 -7.07 -21.33 -24.36
N VAL A 344 -7.77 -21.18 -23.23
CA VAL A 344 -8.94 -22.02 -22.90
C VAL A 344 -10.13 -21.12 -22.65
N ASP A 345 -11.17 -21.30 -23.47
CA ASP A 345 -12.49 -20.72 -23.26
C ASP A 345 -13.27 -21.59 -22.26
N ILE A 346 -13.90 -20.95 -21.28
CA ILE A 346 -14.68 -21.58 -20.22
C ILE A 346 -16.18 -21.60 -20.59
#